data_AF-A0A3B9I774-F1
#
_entry.id   AF-A0A3B9I774-F1
#
_cell.length_a   1.000
_cell.length_b   1.000
_cell.length_c   1.000
_cell.angle_alpha   90.00
_cell.angle_beta   90.00
_cell.angle_gamma   90.00
#
_symmetry.space_group_name_H-M   'P 1'
#
loop_
_entity.id
_entity.type
_entity.pdbx_description
1 polymer ?
#
loop_
_entity_poly.entity_id
_entity_poly.type
_entity_poly.pdbx_seq_one_letter_code
_entity_poly.pdbx_strand_id
1 'polypeptide(L)' 'MRIVKTSFDKIQDMMIENIFNNKITVDSFWEEHVIESNHYALVKGNETVGYFTIHDESTLTSFYIIEEYSHLGQE' A
#
# COMPACT_ATOMS: atom_id res chain seq x y z
N MET A 1 -12.66 -8.92 -3.90
CA MET A 1 -11.82 -7.79 -3.44
C MET A 1 -12.25 -6.54 -4.21
N ARG A 2 -12.23 -5.37 -3.60
CA ARG A 2 -12.50 -4.07 -4.26
C ARG A 2 -11.31 -3.15 -4.05
N ILE A 3 -11.02 -2.33 -5.06
CA ILE A 3 -10.01 -1.28 -4.99
C ILE A 3 -10.74 0.03 -4.74
N VAL A 4 -10.29 0.79 -3.74
CA VAL A 4 -10.88 2.09 -3.38
C VAL A 4 -9.79 3.14 -3.33
N LYS A 5 -9.96 4.23 -4.08
CA LYS A 5 -9.05 5.39 -3.99
C LYS A 5 -9.16 6.02 -2.60
N THR A 6 -8.03 6.34 -1.99
CA THR A 6 -7.94 6.81 -0.60
C THR A 6 -6.87 7.90 -0.46
N SER A 7 -6.68 8.42 0.75
CA SER A 7 -5.57 9.33 1.11
C SER A 7 -4.40 8.55 1.73
N PHE A 8 -3.21 9.15 1.71
CA PHE A 8 -2.02 8.61 2.39
C PHE A 8 -2.29 8.35 3.88
N ASP A 9 -2.90 9.30 4.58
CA ASP A 9 -3.19 9.20 6.03
C ASP A 9 -3.98 7.93 6.41
N LYS A 10 -4.79 7.41 5.49
CA LYS A 10 -5.61 6.21 5.72
C LYS A 10 -4.85 4.90 5.55
N ILE A 11 -3.68 4.92 4.91
CA ILE A 11 -2.86 3.73 4.68
C ILE A 11 -1.48 3.83 5.34
N GLN A 12 -1.08 4.99 5.86
CA GLN A 12 0.24 5.24 6.41
C GLN A 12 0.59 4.27 7.56
N ASP A 13 -0.35 3.99 8.46
CA ASP A 13 -0.07 3.11 9.61
C ASP A 13 0.26 1.70 9.15
N MET A 14 -0.54 1.16 8.22
CA MET A 14 -0.30 -0.15 7.60
C MET A 14 1.01 -0.17 6.79
N MET A 15 1.37 0.95 6.17
CA MET A 15 2.64 1.08 5.45
C MET A 15 3.83 1.06 6.39
N ILE A 16 3.78 1.83 7.48
CA ILE A 16 4.81 1.86 8.51
C ILE A 16 4.99 0.48 9.15
N GLU A 17 3.89 -0.19 9.47
CA GLU A 17 3.91 -1.58 9.97
C GLU A 17 4.57 -2.54 8.97
N ASN A 18 4.22 -2.45 7.68
CA ASN A 18 4.84 -3.27 6.64
C ASN A 18 6.35 -3.03 6.55
N ILE A 19 6.77 -1.76 6.51
CA ILE A 19 8.19 -1.37 6.43
C ILE A 19 8.95 -1.93 7.63
N PHE A 20 8.40 -1.77 8.84
CA PHE A 20 9.04 -2.22 10.06
C PHE A 20 9.13 -3.76 10.13
N ASN A 21 8.02 -4.46 9.89
CA ASN A 21 7.93 -5.92 10.00
C ASN A 21 8.82 -6.62 8.96
N ASN A 22 8.89 -6.07 7.75
CA ASN A 22 9.71 -6.62 6.67
C ASN A 22 11.13 -6.04 6.60
N LYS A 23 11.50 -5.16 7.54
CA LYS A 23 12.81 -4.48 7.58
C LYS A 23 13.17 -3.83 6.24
N ILE A 24 12.18 -3.20 5.61
CA ILE A 24 12.36 -2.54 4.31
C ILE A 24 13.22 -1.31 4.53
N THR A 25 14.33 -1.21 3.79
CA THR A 25 15.12 0.01 3.73
C THR A 25 14.38 1.02 2.86
N VAL A 26 14.02 2.17 3.45
CA VAL A 26 13.41 3.30 2.75
C VAL A 26 14.42 4.44 2.67
N ASP A 27 14.42 5.15 1.55
CA ASP A 27 15.18 6.38 1.36
C ASP A 27 14.24 7.56 1.11
N SER A 28 14.76 8.78 1.23
CA SER A 28 13.97 10.00 1.07
C SER A 28 13.41 10.16 -0.33
N PHE A 29 14.08 9.62 -1.35
CA PHE A 29 13.60 9.68 -2.73
C PHE A 29 12.33 8.82 -2.87
N TRP A 30 12.33 7.59 -2.35
CA TRP A 30 11.16 6.74 -2.32
C TRP A 30 10.01 7.36 -1.51
N GLU A 31 10.32 7.93 -0.34
CA GLU A 31 9.32 8.56 0.53
C GLU A 31 8.57 9.69 -0.19
N GLU A 32 9.29 10.60 -0.84
CA GLU A 32 8.71 11.69 -1.62
C GLU A 32 7.77 11.16 -2.72
N HIS A 33 8.22 10.15 -3.48
CA HIS A 33 7.42 9.61 -4.60
C HIS A 33 6.17 8.87 -4.12
N VAL A 34 6.23 8.20 -2.96
CA VAL A 34 5.05 7.59 -2.34
C VAL A 34 4.06 8.65 -1.90
N ILE A 35 4.51 9.70 -1.22
CA ILE A 35 3.63 10.79 -0.74
C ILE A 35 2.93 11.49 -1.91
N GLU A 36 3.63 11.68 -3.04
CA GLU A 36 3.07 12.29 -4.26
C GLU A 36 2.18 11.34 -5.08
N SER A 37 2.17 10.04 -4.77
CA SER A 37 1.41 9.04 -5.52
C SER A 37 -0.11 9.17 -5.33
N ASN A 38 -0.87 8.53 -6.23
CA ASN A 38 -2.24 8.16 -5.94
C ASN A 38 -2.27 6.95 -5.00
N HIS A 39 -3.13 6.99 -3.98
CA HIS A 39 -3.20 5.98 -2.93
C HIS A 39 -4.47 5.15 -3.08
N TYR A 40 -4.34 3.84 -2.86
CA TYR A 40 -5.44 2.89 -2.97
C TYR A 40 -5.44 1.90 -1.82
N ALA A 41 -6.64 1.63 -1.30
CA ALA A 41 -6.89 0.57 -0.35
C ALA A 41 -7.47 -0.66 -1.06
N LEU A 42 -7.00 -1.83 -0.66
CA LEU A 42 -7.59 -3.12 -1.02
C LEU A 42 -8.62 -3.48 0.04
N VAL A 43 -9.87 -3.65 -0.34
CA VAL A 43 -10.99 -3.88 0.59
C VAL A 43 -11.67 -5.22 0.32
N LYS A 44 -11.87 -6.04 1.36
CA LYS A 44 -12.65 -7.27 1.33
C LYS A 44 -13.81 -7.14 2.32
N GLY A 45 -15.04 -7.07 1.81
CA GLY A 45 -16.20 -6.74 2.65
C GLY A 45 -16.10 -5.30 3.16
N ASN A 46 -15.98 -5.15 4.49
CA ASN A 46 -15.79 -3.86 5.17
C ASN A 46 -14.36 -3.69 5.72
N GLU A 47 -13.45 -4.60 5.40
CA GLU A 47 -12.10 -4.64 5.97
C GLU A 47 -11.06 -4.26 4.93
N THR A 48 -10.11 -3.40 5.32
CA THR A 48 -8.92 -3.09 4.52
C THR A 48 -7.92 -4.20 4.68
N VAL A 49 -7.60 -4.90 3.60
CA VAL A 49 -6.71 -6.08 3.57
C VAL A 49 -5.33 -5.79 2.99
N GLY A 50 -5.09 -4.55 2.58
CA GLY A 50 -3.84 -4.12 1.97
C GLY A 50 -3.94 -2.73 1.34
N TYR A 51 -2.85 -2.30 0.71
CA TYR A 51 -2.78 -1.03 0.00
C TYR A 51 -1.83 -1.11 -1.19
N PHE A 52 -1.93 -0.12 -2.07
CA PHE A 52 -0.89 0.17 -3.05
C PHE A 52 -0.89 1.64 -3.46
N THR A 53 0.21 2.08 -4.03
CA THR A 53 0.40 3.46 -4.51
C THR A 53 0.88 3.49 -5.96
N ILE A 54 0.31 4.40 -6.76
CA ILE A 54 0.68 4.61 -8.16
C ILE A 54 1.18 6.04 -8.34
N HIS A 55 2.45 6.20 -8.65
CA HIS A 55 3.06 7.47 -9.05
C HIS A 55 2.92 7.67 -10.57
N ASP A 56 2.64 8.91 -10.99
CA ASP A 56 2.50 9.30 -12.40
C ASP A 56 1.61 8.37 -13.25
N GLU A 57 0.53 7.87 -12.66
CA GLU A 57 -0.48 7.00 -13.31
C GLU A 57 0.01 5.62 -13.79
N SER A 58 1.33 5.36 -13.83
CA SER A 58 1.89 4.13 -14.39
C SER A 58 2.86 3.37 -13.49
N THR A 59 3.38 3.99 -12.42
CA THR A 59 4.46 3.41 -11.62
C THR A 59 3.95 2.95 -10.26
N LEU A 60 3.93 1.64 -10.02
CA LEU A 60 3.64 1.07 -8.70
C LEU A 60 4.84 1.36 -7.77
N THR A 61 4.65 2.23 -6.78
CA THR A 61 5.73 2.64 -5.85
C THR A 61 5.73 1.87 -4.55
N SER A 62 4.57 1.36 -4.14
CA SER A 62 4.41 0.53 -2.94
C SER A 62 3.21 -0.39 -3.09
N PHE A 63 3.33 -1.60 -2.55
CA PHE A 63 2.27 -2.61 -2.54
C PHE A 63 2.41 -3.49 -1.32
N TYR A 64 1.29 -3.75 -0.64
CA TYR A 64 1.24 -4.63 0.51
C TYR A 64 -0.13 -5.28 0.65
N ILE A 65 -0.14 -6.55 1.02
CA ILE A 65 -1.31 -7.30 1.46
C ILE A 65 -0.99 -7.89 2.83
N ILE A 66 -1.93 -7.76 3.77
CA ILE A 66 -1.84 -8.36 5.10
C ILE A 66 -1.68 -9.89 4.95
N GLU A 67 -0.77 -10.49 5.72
CA GLU A 67 -0.33 -11.88 5.55
C GLU A 67 -1.49 -12.89 5.49
N GLU A 68 -2.50 -12.71 6.34
CA GLU A 68 -3.72 -13.54 6.38
C GLU A 68 -4.49 -13.57 5.05
N TYR A 69 -4.32 -12.52 4.24
CA TYR A 69 -4.94 -12.32 2.94
C TYR A 69 -3.98 -12.52 1.78
N SER A 70 -2.74 -12.95 2.02
CA SER A 70 -1.69 -13.14 1.00
C SER A 70 -2.12 -14.02 -0.18
N HIS A 71 -2.99 -15.01 0.06
CA HIS A 71 -3.60 -15.85 -0.98
C HIS A 71 -4.35 -15.06 -2.06
N LEU A 72 -4.83 -13.85 -1.76
CA LEU A 72 -5.51 -12.98 -2.72
C LEU A 72 -4.56 -12.28 -3.71
N GLY A 73 -3.25 -12.28 -3.42
CA GLY A 73 -2.22 -11.67 -4.26
C GLY A 73 -1.44 -12.66 -5.13
N GLN A 74 -1.82 -13.94 -5.15
CA GLN A 74 -1.04 -15.02 -5.78
C GLN A 74 -1.69 -15.60 -7.07
N GLU A 75 -2.58 -14.88 -7.75
CA GLU A 75 -3.10 -15.30 -9.07
C GLU A 75 -2.17 -14.93 -10.22
#